data_AF-A0A2U2PGY2-F1
#
_entry.id   AF-A0A2U2PGY2-F1
#
_cell.length_a   1.000
_cell.length_b   1.000
_cell.length_c   1.000
_cell.angle_alpha   90.00
_cell.angle_beta   90.00
_cell.angle_gamma   90.00
#
_symmetry.space_group_name_H-M   'P 1'
#
loop_
_entity.id
_entity.type
_entity.pdbx_description
1 polymer ?
#
loop_
_entity_poly.entity_id
_entity_poly.type
_entity_poly.pdbx_seq_one_letter_code
_entity_poly.pdbx_strand_id
1 'polypeptide(L)'
;MKTSKLIILLAAFSIIAFASYRLGAKKMASAGNLIKNNIQFSGKILSYSRSHNHSYGIVKIKVIESNRREFTGSDSLGVFPYRIQGDYAEFYGYIPKAISIGDLIVLNSDEQTFTYYKSGKIEAETMIFITAENENIQYVRANTAFK
;
A
#
# COMPACT_ATOMS: atom_id res chain seq x y z
N MET A 1 -38.69 -6.38 -34.11
CA MET A 1 -37.48 -5.63 -33.71
C MET A 1 -37.06 -6.06 -32.30
N LYS A 2 -36.53 -7.28 -32.08
CA LYS A 2 -36.48 -7.81 -30.69
C LYS A 2 -35.24 -8.62 -30.29
N THR A 3 -34.63 -9.43 -31.15
CA THR A 3 -33.50 -10.32 -30.74
C THR A 3 -32.15 -9.91 -31.28
N SER A 4 -32.03 -9.53 -32.56
CA SER A 4 -30.74 -9.13 -33.17
C SER A 4 -30.13 -7.88 -32.53
N LYS A 5 -30.95 -6.85 -32.25
CA LYS A 5 -30.49 -5.65 -31.52
C LYS A 5 -30.06 -5.96 -30.09
N LEU A 6 -30.72 -6.91 -29.42
CA LEU A 6 -30.37 -7.35 -28.06
C LEU A 6 -29.03 -8.11 -28.05
N ILE A 7 -28.80 -8.99 -29.04
CA ILE A 7 -27.55 -9.73 -29.20
C ILE A 7 -26.37 -8.77 -29.45
N ILE A 8 -26.55 -7.76 -30.31
CA ILE A 8 -25.51 -6.76 -30.58
C ILE A 8 -25.19 -5.96 -29.31
N LEU A 9 -26.20 -5.57 -28.54
CA LEU A 9 -26.01 -4.82 -27.29
C LEU A 9 -25.29 -5.65 -26.23
N LEU A 10 -25.64 -6.94 -26.09
CA LEU A 10 -24.96 -7.89 -25.21
C LEU A 10 -23.50 -8.10 -25.63
N ALA A 11 -23.23 -8.29 -26.92
CA ALA A 11 -21.87 -8.43 -27.42
C ALA A 11 -21.03 -7.17 -27.16
N ALA A 12 -21.58 -5.97 -27.40
CA ALA A 12 -20.92 -4.71 -27.09
C ALA A 12 -20.65 -4.57 -25.59
N PHE A 13 -21.61 -4.91 -24.74
CA PHE A 13 -21.45 -4.91 -23.29
C PHE A 13 -20.35 -5.88 -22.83
N SER A 14 -20.34 -7.11 -23.35
CA SER A 14 -19.31 -8.11 -23.06
C SER A 14 -17.91 -7.64 -23.47
N ILE A 15 -17.78 -6.98 -24.64
CA ILE A 15 -16.51 -6.40 -25.09
C ILE A 15 -16.04 -5.30 -24.14
N ILE A 16 -16.94 -4.37 -23.76
CA ILE A 16 -16.61 -3.27 -22.84
C ILE A 16 -16.22 -3.81 -21.45
N ALA A 17 -16.96 -4.78 -20.93
CA ALA A 17 -16.68 -5.44 -19.66
C ALA A 17 -15.31 -6.14 -19.70
N PHE A 18 -15.02 -6.87 -20.77
CA PHE A 18 -13.74 -7.56 -20.94
C PHE A 18 -12.56 -6.58 -21.09
N ALA A 19 -12.72 -5.51 -21.86
CA ALA A 19 -11.71 -4.47 -22.00
C ALA A 19 -11.42 -3.77 -20.67
N SER A 20 -12.47 -3.43 -19.92
CA SER A 20 -12.36 -2.84 -18.57
C SER A 20 -11.62 -3.77 -17.60
N TYR A 21 -11.98 -5.06 -17.59
CA TYR A 21 -11.30 -6.07 -16.78
C TYR A 21 -9.81 -6.18 -17.12
N ARG A 22 -9.46 -6.26 -18.41
CA ARG A 22 -8.07 -6.33 -18.88
C ARG A 22 -7.26 -5.10 -18.48
N LEU A 23 -7.84 -3.91 -18.55
CA LEU A 23 -7.18 -2.67 -18.11
C LEU A 23 -6.94 -2.65 -16.60
N GLY A 24 -7.92 -3.08 -15.81
CA GLY A 24 -7.78 -3.22 -14.35
C GLY A 24 -6.68 -4.20 -13.97
N ALA A 25 -6.67 -5.39 -14.58
CA ALA A 25 -5.64 -6.41 -14.35
C ALA A 25 -4.23 -5.91 -14.68
N LYS A 26 -4.06 -5.18 -15.80
CA LYS A 26 -2.77 -4.57 -16.16
C LYS A 26 -2.31 -3.54 -15.12
N LYS A 27 -3.21 -2.70 -14.62
CA LYS A 27 -2.87 -1.71 -13.57
C LYS A 27 -2.43 -2.38 -12.27
N MET A 28 -3.13 -3.43 -11.83
CA MET A 28 -2.74 -4.19 -10.62
C MET A 28 -1.38 -4.88 -10.79
N ALA A 29 -1.15 -5.52 -11.94
CA ALA A 29 0.15 -6.13 -12.25
C ALA A 29 1.28 -5.09 -12.28
N SER A 30 1.04 -3.93 -12.88
CA SER A 30 2.01 -2.83 -12.88
C SER A 30 2.30 -2.32 -11.47
N ALA A 31 1.28 -2.14 -10.63
CA ALA A 31 1.46 -1.70 -9.25
C ALA A 31 2.25 -2.72 -8.42
N GLY A 32 1.94 -4.02 -8.56
CA GLY A 32 2.70 -5.10 -7.92
C GLY A 32 4.18 -5.09 -8.31
N ASN A 33 4.48 -4.90 -9.60
CA ASN A 33 5.86 -4.83 -10.07
C ASN A 33 6.62 -3.60 -9.54
N LEU A 34 5.94 -2.46 -9.36
CA LEU A 34 6.57 -1.26 -8.78
C LEU A 34 6.92 -1.45 -7.29
N ILE A 35 6.13 -2.25 -6.58
CA ILE A 35 6.35 -2.55 -5.16
C ILE A 35 7.53 -3.50 -5.00
N LYS A 36 7.71 -4.48 -5.89
CA LYS A 36 8.84 -5.43 -5.86
C LYS A 36 10.13 -4.74 -6.32
N ASN A 37 10.75 -4.00 -5.42
CA ASN A 37 11.86 -3.09 -5.70
C ASN A 37 13.08 -3.30 -4.78
N ASN A 38 13.17 -4.47 -4.13
CA ASN A 38 14.26 -4.83 -3.22
C ASN A 38 14.48 -3.79 -2.11
N ILE A 39 13.41 -3.29 -1.50
CA ILE A 39 13.44 -2.49 -0.28
C ILE A 39 13.09 -3.37 0.90
N GLN A 40 14.00 -3.40 1.88
CA GLN A 40 13.80 -4.10 3.13
C GLN A 40 14.26 -3.19 4.27
N PHE A 41 13.44 -3.07 5.29
CA PHE A 41 13.83 -2.39 6.52
C PHE A 41 13.12 -2.94 7.74
N SER A 42 13.75 -2.77 8.89
CA SER A 42 13.18 -3.05 10.19
C SER A 42 13.29 -1.82 11.08
N GLY A 43 12.39 -1.71 12.04
CA GLY A 43 12.36 -0.53 12.90
C GLY A 43 11.36 -0.63 14.02
N LYS A 44 11.31 0.40 14.86
CA LYS A 44 10.31 0.51 15.93
C LYS A 44 9.26 1.54 15.58
N ILE A 45 8.02 1.25 15.94
CA ILE A 45 6.92 2.21 15.81
C ILE A 45 7.18 3.38 16.75
N LEU A 46 7.32 4.58 16.19
CA LEU A 46 7.39 5.84 16.94
C LEU A 46 5.99 6.34 17.29
N SER A 47 5.10 6.31 16.30
CA SER A 47 3.70 6.72 16.43
C SER A 47 2.92 6.20 15.24
N TYR A 48 1.60 6.16 15.35
CA TYR A 48 0.74 5.86 14.21
C TYR A 48 -0.56 6.67 14.29
N SER A 49 -1.19 6.88 13.14
CA SER A 49 -2.50 7.52 13.05
C SER A 49 -3.36 6.77 12.03
N ARG A 50 -4.64 6.56 12.36
CA ARG A 50 -5.61 5.92 11.47
C ARG A 50 -6.56 6.98 10.94
N SER A 51 -6.88 6.89 9.65
CA SER A 51 -8.01 7.57 9.06
C SER A 51 -9.32 6.90 9.49
N HIS A 52 -10.44 7.56 9.23
CA HIS A 52 -11.77 6.98 9.41
C HIS A 52 -12.11 5.96 8.30
N ASN A 53 -11.29 5.87 7.25
CA ASN A 53 -11.48 4.94 6.14
C ASN A 53 -10.81 3.59 6.43
N HIS A 54 -11.60 2.58 6.80
CA HIS A 54 -11.19 1.18 6.92
C HIS A 54 -9.87 0.92 7.70
N SER A 55 -9.53 1.76 8.68
CA SER A 55 -8.26 1.68 9.44
C SER A 55 -6.99 1.90 8.60
N TYR A 56 -7.11 2.49 7.41
CA TYR A 56 -5.97 2.97 6.63
C TYR A 56 -5.27 4.11 7.38
N GLY A 57 -3.95 4.16 7.38
CA GLY A 57 -3.24 5.12 8.21
C GLY A 57 -1.76 5.29 7.87
N ILE A 58 -1.07 6.04 8.73
CA ILE A 58 0.37 6.26 8.67
C ILE A 58 1.01 5.64 9.91
N VAL A 59 2.06 4.83 9.71
CA VAL A 59 2.95 4.35 10.77
C VAL A 59 4.29 5.04 10.61
N LYS A 60 4.70 5.80 11.64
CA LYS A 60 5.99 6.49 11.71
C LYS A 60 6.99 5.60 12.42
N ILE A 61 8.17 5.40 11.83
CA ILE A 61 9.07 4.31 12.18
C ILE A 61 10.48 4.87 12.40
N LYS A 62 11.11 4.46 13.51
CA LYS A 62 12.55 4.60 13.71
C LYS A 62 13.23 3.41 13.05
N VAL A 63 13.94 3.64 11.97
CA VAL A 63 14.67 2.59 11.24
C VAL A 63 15.85 2.12 12.09
N ILE A 64 15.97 0.81 12.26
CA ILE A 64 17.10 0.14 12.93
C ILE A 64 18.03 -0.42 11.86
N GLU A 65 17.48 -1.14 10.89
CA GLU A 65 18.22 -1.70 9.76
C GLU A 65 17.48 -1.41 8.47
N SER A 66 18.22 -1.10 7.41
CA SER A 66 17.67 -1.08 6.06
C SER A 66 18.76 -1.37 5.04
N ASN A 67 18.36 -2.01 3.95
CA ASN A 67 19.22 -2.22 2.79
C ASN A 67 19.36 -0.95 1.91
N ARG A 68 18.61 0.12 2.21
CA ARG A 68 18.71 1.45 1.56
C ARG A 68 18.54 2.54 2.61
N ARG A 69 19.38 3.57 2.54
CA ARG A 69 19.25 4.73 3.44
C ARG A 69 18.08 5.64 3.06
N GLU A 70 17.75 5.69 1.78
CA GLU A 70 16.72 6.56 1.25
C GLU A 70 15.93 5.83 0.19
N PHE A 71 14.62 6.05 0.19
CA PHE A 71 13.74 5.56 -0.83
C PHE A 71 12.49 6.43 -0.88
N THR A 72 12.21 6.99 -2.05
CA THR A 72 10.96 7.67 -2.36
C THR A 72 10.32 6.92 -3.51
N GLY A 73 9.14 6.33 -3.28
CA GLY A 73 8.41 5.60 -4.30
C GLY A 73 7.84 6.52 -5.40
N SER A 74 7.28 5.90 -6.44
CA SER A 74 6.59 6.65 -7.50
C SER A 74 5.15 6.96 -7.11
N ASP A 75 4.74 8.21 -7.26
CA ASP A 75 3.34 8.64 -7.07
C ASP A 75 2.47 8.47 -8.32
N SER A 76 3.01 7.89 -9.40
CA SER A 76 2.33 7.82 -10.70
C SER A 76 1.02 7.02 -10.69
N LEU A 77 0.84 6.12 -9.71
CA LEU A 77 -0.34 5.27 -9.57
C LEU A 77 -1.14 5.54 -8.29
N GLY A 78 -0.75 6.54 -7.49
CA GLY A 78 -1.34 6.81 -6.18
C GLY A 78 -0.27 6.99 -5.11
N VAL A 79 -0.62 6.74 -3.84
CA VAL A 79 0.36 6.80 -2.74
C VAL A 79 1.16 5.51 -2.70
N PHE A 80 2.47 5.63 -2.83
CA PHE A 80 3.39 4.51 -2.68
C PHE A 80 3.47 4.10 -1.20
N PRO A 81 3.38 2.79 -0.84
CA PRO A 81 3.08 2.36 0.53
C PRO A 81 4.15 2.64 1.59
N TYR A 82 5.33 3.15 1.22
CA TYR A 82 6.38 3.48 2.17
C TYR A 82 7.37 4.49 1.62
N ARG A 83 8.05 5.20 2.54
CA ARG A 83 9.14 6.12 2.26
C ARG A 83 10.20 6.02 3.37
N ILE A 84 11.47 6.11 3.00
CA ILE A 84 12.62 5.99 3.92
C ILE A 84 13.52 7.21 3.71
N GLN A 85 13.99 7.80 4.82
CA GLN A 85 15.01 8.85 4.81
C GLN A 85 15.87 8.74 6.08
N GLY A 86 17.08 8.22 5.93
CA GLY A 86 18.03 8.03 7.03
C GLY A 86 17.50 7.04 8.06
N ASP A 87 17.29 7.51 9.28
CA ASP A 87 16.82 6.71 10.42
C ASP A 87 15.31 6.79 10.64
N TYR A 88 14.58 7.35 9.67
CA TYR A 88 13.15 7.56 9.72
C TYR A 88 12.46 6.98 8.48
N ALA A 89 11.32 6.34 8.70
CA ALA A 89 10.46 5.85 7.65
C ALA A 89 8.98 6.06 7.97
N GLU A 90 8.16 6.14 6.93
CA GLU A 90 6.70 6.05 7.05
C GLU A 90 6.20 4.87 6.22
N PHE A 91 5.23 4.15 6.76
CA PHE A 91 4.40 3.19 6.05
C PHE A 91 2.98 3.72 5.95
N TYR A 92 2.36 3.57 4.78
CA TYR A 92 0.98 3.97 4.50
C TYR A 92 0.18 2.74 4.10
N GLY A 93 -0.75 2.35 4.97
CA GLY A 93 -1.48 1.09 4.78
C GLY A 93 -2.49 0.83 5.89
N TYR A 94 -3.07 -0.36 5.87
CA TYR A 94 -4.00 -0.79 6.91
C TYR A 94 -3.24 -1.10 8.20
N ILE A 95 -3.71 -0.52 9.30
CA ILE A 95 -3.07 -0.63 10.60
C ILE A 95 -3.88 -1.58 11.51
N PRO A 96 -3.35 -2.75 11.89
CA PRO A 96 -4.02 -3.69 12.80
C PRO A 96 -4.33 -3.05 14.15
N LYS A 97 -5.40 -3.50 14.83
CA LYS A 97 -5.83 -2.92 16.11
C LYS A 97 -4.80 -3.09 17.23
N ALA A 98 -4.09 -4.21 17.26
CA ALA A 98 -3.27 -4.67 18.40
C ALA A 98 -1.81 -4.20 18.39
N ILE A 99 -1.51 -3.06 17.76
CA ILE A 99 -0.14 -2.51 17.67
C ILE A 99 0.13 -1.45 18.75
N SER A 100 1.39 -1.36 19.19
CA SER A 100 1.84 -0.43 20.23
C SER A 100 3.06 0.36 19.78
N ILE A 101 3.24 1.55 20.37
CA ILE A 101 4.51 2.30 20.23
C ILE A 101 5.64 1.45 20.79
N GLY A 102 6.76 1.38 20.08
CA GLY A 102 7.93 0.59 20.43
C GLY A 102 7.92 -0.84 19.88
N ASP A 103 6.80 -1.33 19.35
CA ASP A 103 6.74 -2.63 18.67
C ASP A 103 7.66 -2.62 17.45
N LEU A 104 8.27 -3.78 17.18
CA LEU A 104 9.16 -3.98 16.04
C LEU A 104 8.32 -4.21 14.79
N ILE A 105 8.75 -3.64 13.67
CA ILE A 105 8.19 -3.92 12.35
C ILE A 105 9.29 -4.42 11.42
N VAL A 106 8.86 -5.13 10.37
CA VAL A 106 9.70 -5.50 9.22
C VAL A 106 8.89 -5.27 7.96
N LEU A 107 9.47 -4.57 6.99
CA LEU A 107 8.94 -4.43 5.64
C LEU A 107 9.81 -5.22 4.68
N ASN A 108 9.18 -6.05 3.85
CA ASN A 108 9.82 -6.73 2.73
C ASN A 108 9.04 -6.43 1.44
N SER A 109 9.63 -5.64 0.55
CA SER A 109 8.99 -5.21 -0.69
C SER A 109 8.73 -6.34 -1.68
N ASP A 110 9.61 -7.33 -1.71
CA ASP A 110 9.60 -8.39 -2.72
C ASP A 110 8.58 -9.48 -2.37
N GLU A 111 8.39 -9.69 -1.07
CA GLU A 111 7.29 -10.47 -0.50
C GLU A 111 5.99 -9.65 -0.37
N GLN A 112 6.08 -8.32 -0.52
CA GLN A 112 4.98 -7.38 -0.38
C GLN A 112 4.33 -7.41 1.01
N THR A 113 5.14 -7.59 2.06
CA THR A 113 4.68 -7.74 3.45
C THR A 113 5.15 -6.59 4.33
N PHE A 114 4.30 -6.25 5.30
CA PHE A 114 4.60 -5.41 6.44
C PHE A 114 4.16 -6.15 7.70
N THR A 115 5.13 -6.63 8.46
CA THR A 115 4.96 -7.54 9.59
C THR A 115 5.21 -6.80 10.89
N TYR A 116 4.28 -6.95 11.84
CA TYR A 116 4.33 -6.38 13.17
C TYR A 116 4.73 -7.47 14.17
N TYR A 117 5.68 -7.15 15.05
CA TYR A 117 6.18 -8.04 16.08
C TYR A 117 5.94 -7.48 17.48
N LYS A 118 5.43 -8.35 18.35
CA LYS A 118 5.23 -8.06 19.77
C LYS A 118 5.94 -9.10 20.61
N SER A 119 6.86 -8.66 21.48
CA SER A 119 7.67 -9.54 22.32
C SER A 119 8.38 -10.67 21.52
N GLY A 120 8.89 -10.35 20.33
CA GLY A 120 9.62 -11.28 19.47
C GLY A 120 8.74 -12.26 18.67
N LYS A 121 7.41 -12.17 18.75
CA LYS A 121 6.47 -12.98 17.97
C LYS A 121 5.74 -12.12 16.94
N ILE A 122 5.37 -12.73 15.81
CA ILE A 122 4.51 -12.08 14.82
C ILE A 122 3.15 -11.84 15.46
N GLU A 123 2.74 -10.58 15.56
CA GLU A 123 1.43 -10.16 16.05
C GLU A 123 0.45 -10.02 14.89
N ALA A 124 0.91 -9.46 13.77
CA ALA A 124 0.10 -9.27 12.58
C ALA A 124 0.99 -9.14 11.34
N GLU A 125 0.43 -9.46 10.20
CA GLU A 125 1.03 -9.21 8.89
C GLU A 125 0.00 -8.55 7.98
N THR A 126 0.45 -7.56 7.22
CA THR A 126 -0.37 -6.87 6.24
C THR A 126 0.32 -6.85 4.89
N MET A 127 -0.46 -6.98 3.82
CA MET A 127 0.07 -6.77 2.48
C MET A 127 0.29 -5.29 2.23
N ILE A 128 1.36 -4.97 1.49
CA ILE A 128 1.64 -3.61 1.04
C ILE A 128 1.17 -3.45 -0.41
N PHE A 129 0.46 -2.35 -0.68
CA PHE A 129 -0.07 -2.03 -2.00
C PHE A 129 -0.13 -0.52 -2.21
N ILE A 130 -0.01 -0.08 -3.46
CA ILE A 130 -0.20 1.32 -3.83
C ILE A 130 -1.71 1.61 -3.75
N THR A 131 -2.09 2.64 -2.97
CA THR A 131 -3.49 3.05 -2.88
C THR A 131 -3.82 4.12 -3.91
N ALA A 132 -4.87 3.88 -4.69
CA ALA A 132 -5.42 4.84 -5.64
C ALA A 132 -6.73 5.49 -5.13
N GLU A 133 -7.11 5.21 -3.88
CA GLU A 133 -8.32 5.76 -3.27
C GLU A 133 -8.10 7.21 -2.84
N ASN A 134 -8.95 8.12 -3.34
CA ASN A 134 -8.79 9.55 -3.10
C ASN A 134 -8.78 9.92 -1.61
N GLU A 135 -9.61 9.29 -0.78
CA GLU A 135 -9.65 9.57 0.66
C GLU A 135 -8.33 9.20 1.34
N ASN A 136 -7.76 8.03 1.00
CA ASN A 136 -6.46 7.59 1.52
C ASN A 136 -5.33 8.51 1.03
N ILE A 137 -5.35 8.90 -0.25
CA ILE A 137 -4.36 9.83 -0.82
C ILE A 137 -4.40 11.18 -0.10
N GLN A 138 -5.60 11.75 0.10
CA GLN A 138 -5.77 13.02 0.79
C GLN A 138 -5.31 12.93 2.25
N TYR A 139 -5.67 11.84 2.93
CA TYR A 139 -5.23 11.60 4.30
C TYR A 139 -3.71 11.56 4.42
N VAL A 140 -3.02 10.82 3.55
CA VAL A 140 -1.55 10.73 3.56
C VAL A 140 -0.93 12.10 3.30
N ARG A 141 -1.39 12.81 2.26
CA ARG A 141 -0.87 14.15 1.91
C ARG A 141 -1.04 15.16 3.04
N ALA A 142 -2.11 15.07 3.82
CA ALA A 142 -2.36 15.96 4.94
C ALA A 142 -1.54 15.64 6.20
N ASN A 143 -1.08 14.39 6.38
CA ASN A 143 -0.55 13.90 7.66
C ASN A 143 0.88 13.36 7.61
N THR A 144 1.45 13.14 6.42
CA THR A 144 2.83 12.69 6.25
C THR A 144 3.83 13.70 6.82
N ALA A 145 4.90 13.20 7.43
CA ALA A 145 6.03 14.03 7.83
C ALA A 145 6.92 14.42 6.63
N PHE A 146 6.79 13.72 5.50
CA PHE A 146 7.58 13.96 4.30
C PHE A 146 6.88 14.98 3.39
N LYS A 147 7.29 16.25 3.50
CA LYS A 147 6.83 17.35 2.64
C LYS A 147 7.65 17.47 1.36
#